data_AF-A0A9N9CKV0-F1
#
_entry.id   AF-A0A9N9CKV0-F1
#
_cell.length_a   1.000
_cell.length_b   1.000
_cell.length_c   1.000
_cell.angle_alpha   90.00
_cell.angle_beta   90.00
_cell.angle_gamma   90.00
#
_symmetry.space_group_name_H-M   'P 1'
#
loop_
_entity.id
_entity.type
_entity.pdbx_description
1 polymer ?
#
loop_
_entity_poly.entity_id
_entity_poly.type
_entity_poly.pdbx_seq_one_letter_code
_entity_poly.pdbx_strand_id
1 'polypeptide(L)'
;MQSILNFRDVGESVDVINQNGIGAHPDDATEEDVKRLLNFDIHTILDLRARGFDLRQGALLETNFPVVIYPPQQKDNVRKTVNVSLLGTKLQKSYFTAAPFYVRVQLIGYYLICQQVQVARIMAKTLIPRGLIGMYTDFLDSSDKEICEVLEVMTDETNLPILIHCKHGKDRTGIIIAIVLSICGVDDETIAQDYALSQKGLASIMPSVVVDIGKIGLPEEFASATPDVGMIYILNFKKNMVQRKII
;
A
#
# COMPACT_ATOMS: atom_id res chain seq x y z
N MET A 1 9.54 3.69 -16.08
CA MET A 1 8.27 3.21 -16.66
C MET A 1 7.51 4.40 -17.22
N GLN A 2 6.77 4.26 -18.32
CA GLN A 2 5.99 5.35 -18.92
C GLN A 2 4.64 5.55 -18.23
N SER A 3 3.89 4.48 -17.95
CA SER A 3 2.60 4.59 -17.27
C SER A 3 2.59 4.09 -15.82
N ILE A 4 3.53 3.24 -15.42
CA ILE A 4 3.69 2.85 -14.01
C ILE A 4 4.40 3.97 -13.26
N LEU A 5 3.62 4.79 -12.56
CA LEU A 5 4.13 5.94 -11.82
C LEU A 5 4.85 5.51 -10.55
N ASN A 6 5.63 6.42 -9.96
CA ASN A 6 6.35 6.20 -8.70
C ASN A 6 7.15 4.87 -8.65
N PHE A 7 7.61 4.38 -9.81
CA PHE A 7 8.39 3.15 -9.90
C PHE A 7 9.85 3.40 -9.54
N ARG A 8 10.42 2.62 -8.62
CA ARG A 8 11.84 2.65 -8.25
C ARG A 8 12.28 1.32 -7.65
N ASP A 9 13.56 0.99 -7.77
CA ASP A 9 14.17 -0.10 -6.99
C ASP A 9 14.54 0.44 -5.60
N VAL A 10 14.06 -0.24 -4.56
CA VAL A 10 14.34 0.11 -3.16
C VAL A 10 15.77 -0.26 -2.79
N GLY A 11 16.29 -1.31 -3.41
CA GLY A 11 17.67 -1.72 -3.24
C GLY A 11 18.65 -0.63 -3.61
N GLU A 12 18.40 0.05 -4.75
CA GLU A 12 19.21 1.17 -5.21
C GLU A 12 19.08 2.41 -4.31
N SER A 13 17.94 2.62 -3.66
CA SER A 13 17.72 3.82 -2.82
C SER A 13 18.33 3.70 -1.42
N VAL A 14 18.54 2.48 -0.92
CA VAL A 14 19.03 2.25 0.46
C VAL A 14 20.34 1.46 0.54
N ASP A 15 20.92 1.02 -0.57
CA ASP A 15 22.21 0.31 -0.68
C ASP A 15 22.34 -0.97 0.19
N VAL A 16 21.20 -1.60 0.54
CA VAL A 16 21.15 -2.72 1.51
C VAL A 16 20.41 -3.95 0.96
N ILE A 17 19.55 -3.80 -0.06
CA ILE A 17 18.74 -4.90 -0.62
C ILE A 17 19.11 -5.09 -2.08
N ASN A 18 19.32 -6.33 -2.54
CA ASN A 18 19.46 -6.60 -3.97
C ASN A 18 18.06 -6.77 -4.60
N GLN A 19 17.76 -5.91 -5.59
CA GLN A 19 16.69 -6.02 -6.61
C GLN A 19 15.26 -6.24 -6.09
N ASN A 20 14.62 -5.19 -5.56
CA ASN A 20 13.18 -5.21 -5.27
C ASN A 20 12.51 -3.87 -5.64
N GLY A 21 11.50 -3.93 -6.51
CA GLY A 21 10.82 -2.75 -7.05
C GLY A 21 9.60 -2.31 -6.27
N ILE A 22 9.44 -1.00 -6.08
CA ILE A 22 8.17 -0.33 -5.76
C ILE A 22 7.55 0.17 -7.06
N GLY A 23 6.23 0.16 -7.16
CA GLY A 23 5.50 0.89 -8.21
C GLY A 23 4.13 1.39 -7.75
N ALA A 24 3.55 2.30 -8.53
CA ALA A 24 2.15 2.72 -8.41
C ALA A 24 1.34 2.28 -9.64
N HIS A 25 0.12 1.81 -9.39
CA HIS A 25 -0.93 1.57 -10.40
C HIS A 25 -0.46 0.85 -11.67
N PRO A 26 -0.04 -0.42 -11.60
CA PRO A 26 0.41 -1.15 -12.78
C PRO A 26 -0.74 -1.54 -13.72
N ASP A 27 -2.00 -1.26 -13.38
CA ASP A 27 -3.15 -1.66 -14.20
C ASP A 27 -3.23 -0.91 -15.54
N ASP A 28 -2.69 0.31 -15.57
CA ASP A 28 -2.56 1.12 -16.79
C ASP A 28 -1.22 0.83 -17.51
N ALA A 29 -0.52 -0.27 -17.17
CA ALA A 29 0.73 -0.66 -17.80
C ALA A 29 0.55 -0.81 -19.31
N THR A 30 1.36 -0.05 -20.06
CA THR A 30 1.47 -0.22 -21.50
C THR A 30 2.19 -1.54 -21.82
N GLU A 31 2.14 -1.98 -23.08
CA GLU A 31 2.96 -3.11 -23.53
C GLU A 31 4.46 -2.90 -23.29
N GLU A 32 4.94 -1.65 -23.38
CA GLU A 32 6.33 -1.31 -23.09
C GLU A 32 6.64 -1.46 -21.60
N ASP A 33 5.72 -1.09 -20.73
CA ASP A 33 5.89 -1.26 -19.28
C ASP A 33 5.84 -2.73 -18.87
N VAL A 34 4.95 -3.53 -19.44
CA VAL A 34 4.95 -5.00 -19.23
C VAL A 34 6.26 -5.61 -19.73
N LYS A 35 6.75 -5.22 -20.92
CA LYS A 35 8.07 -5.67 -21.41
C LYS A 35 9.20 -5.30 -20.47
N ARG A 36 9.18 -4.10 -19.89
CA ARG A 36 10.17 -3.68 -18.89
C ARG A 36 10.07 -4.52 -17.62
N LEU A 37 8.87 -4.80 -17.11
CA LEU A 37 8.69 -5.68 -15.94
C LEU A 37 9.28 -7.07 -16.20
N LEU A 38 9.06 -7.62 -17.39
CA LEU A 38 9.64 -8.89 -17.80
C LEU A 38 11.18 -8.82 -17.94
N ASN A 39 11.72 -7.69 -18.41
CA ASN A 39 13.17 -7.48 -18.52
C ASN A 39 13.85 -7.26 -17.16
N PHE A 40 13.14 -6.73 -16.17
CA PHE A 40 13.57 -6.69 -14.77
C PHE A 40 13.43 -8.06 -14.08
N ASP A 41 12.98 -9.07 -14.82
CA ASP A 41 12.68 -10.41 -14.34
C ASP A 41 11.74 -10.45 -13.13
N ILE A 42 10.84 -9.46 -13.01
CA ILE A 42 9.85 -9.45 -11.93
C ILE A 42 9.06 -10.76 -11.98
N HIS A 43 9.04 -11.47 -10.87
CA HIS A 43 8.35 -12.74 -10.75
C HIS A 43 6.97 -12.56 -10.13
N THR A 44 6.87 -11.72 -9.10
CA THR A 44 5.61 -11.52 -8.39
C THR A 44 5.22 -10.05 -8.31
N ILE A 45 3.95 -9.77 -8.57
CA ILE A 45 3.32 -8.48 -8.28
C ILE A 45 2.54 -8.63 -6.98
N LEU A 46 2.94 -7.89 -5.94
CA LEU A 46 2.24 -7.86 -4.66
C LEU A 46 1.31 -6.64 -4.59
N ASP A 47 0.00 -6.91 -4.70
CA ASP A 47 -1.04 -5.88 -4.72
C ASP A 47 -1.66 -5.68 -3.32
N LEU A 48 -1.44 -4.51 -2.73
CA LEU A 48 -1.93 -4.15 -1.39
C LEU A 48 -3.34 -3.51 -1.37
N ARG A 49 -4.05 -3.46 -2.51
CA ARG A 49 -5.37 -2.82 -2.61
C ARG A 49 -6.49 -3.69 -2.06
N ALA A 50 -7.59 -3.04 -1.68
CA ALA A 50 -8.78 -3.72 -1.20
C ALA A 50 -9.47 -4.51 -2.31
N ARG A 51 -9.91 -5.73 -1.99
CA ARG A 51 -10.71 -6.55 -2.91
C ARG A 51 -11.99 -5.84 -3.31
N GLY A 52 -12.21 -5.66 -4.62
CA GLY A 52 -13.37 -4.97 -5.17
C GLY A 52 -13.02 -4.02 -6.31
N PHE A 53 -13.59 -2.81 -6.30
CA PHE A 53 -13.50 -1.82 -7.39
C PHE A 53 -12.07 -1.38 -7.72
N ASP A 54 -11.16 -1.43 -6.76
CA ASP A 54 -9.75 -1.11 -6.95
C ASP A 54 -8.96 -2.29 -7.54
N LEU A 55 -9.44 -3.53 -7.48
CA LEU A 55 -8.76 -4.72 -8.06
C LEU A 55 -9.20 -4.97 -9.50
N ARG A 56 -9.02 -3.98 -10.36
CA ARG A 56 -9.04 -4.23 -11.80
C ARG A 56 -7.60 -4.24 -12.26
N GLN A 57 -7.03 -5.43 -12.37
CA GLN A 57 -5.79 -5.60 -13.09
C GLN A 57 -6.05 -5.38 -14.58
N GLY A 58 -5.19 -4.62 -15.26
CA GLY A 58 -5.28 -4.47 -16.70
C GLY A 58 -5.10 -5.83 -17.38
N ALA A 59 -5.90 -6.11 -18.42
CA ALA A 59 -5.90 -7.41 -19.10
C ALA A 59 -4.51 -7.85 -19.59
N LEU A 60 -3.69 -6.89 -20.03
CA LEU A 60 -2.29 -7.10 -20.43
C LEU A 60 -1.43 -7.63 -19.27
N LEU A 61 -1.60 -7.06 -18.09
CA LEU A 61 -0.85 -7.45 -16.90
C LEU A 61 -1.34 -8.79 -16.37
N GLU A 62 -2.66 -9.01 -16.32
CA GLU A 62 -3.26 -10.28 -15.88
C GLU A 62 -2.86 -11.46 -16.76
N THR A 63 -2.65 -11.23 -18.07
CA THR A 63 -2.16 -12.26 -19.00
C THR A 63 -0.74 -12.72 -18.66
N ASN A 64 0.11 -11.83 -18.15
CA ASN A 64 1.52 -12.13 -17.83
C ASN A 64 1.74 -12.46 -16.34
N PHE A 65 0.86 -11.96 -15.47
CA PHE A 65 0.90 -12.07 -14.02
C PHE A 65 -0.51 -12.39 -13.48
N PRO A 66 -1.04 -13.61 -13.72
CA PRO A 66 -2.37 -13.98 -13.27
C PRO A 66 -2.58 -13.77 -11.77
N VAL A 67 -3.77 -13.29 -11.39
CA VAL A 67 -4.11 -13.03 -9.99
C VAL A 67 -4.34 -14.34 -9.24
N VAL A 68 -3.61 -14.54 -8.16
CA VAL A 68 -3.72 -15.66 -7.23
C VAL A 68 -4.14 -15.14 -5.86
N ILE A 69 -5.06 -15.86 -5.23
CA ILE A 69 -5.55 -15.55 -3.88
C ILE A 69 -4.57 -16.16 -2.86
N TYR A 70 -4.09 -15.34 -1.91
CA TYR A 70 -3.30 -15.82 -0.78
C TYR A 70 -4.17 -16.63 0.22
N PRO A 71 -3.67 -17.76 0.77
CA PRO A 71 -2.39 -18.41 0.48
C PRO A 71 -2.43 -19.15 -0.87
N PRO A 72 -1.34 -19.10 -1.68
CA PRO A 72 -1.30 -19.81 -2.94
C PRO A 72 -1.37 -21.33 -2.71
N GLN A 73 -2.20 -22.01 -3.49
CA GLN A 73 -2.41 -23.46 -3.37
C GLN A 73 -1.22 -24.26 -3.95
N GLN A 74 -0.39 -23.64 -4.80
CA GLN A 74 0.75 -24.26 -5.45
C GLN A 74 1.95 -23.30 -5.49
N LYS A 75 3.12 -23.79 -5.08
CA LYS A 75 4.41 -23.10 -5.21
C LYS A 75 4.98 -23.39 -6.59
N ASP A 76 4.43 -22.73 -7.60
CA ASP A 76 4.94 -22.82 -8.95
C ASP A 76 5.80 -21.59 -9.26
N ASN A 77 6.91 -21.78 -9.99
CA ASN A 77 7.79 -20.72 -10.52
C ASN A 77 7.14 -19.99 -11.71
N VAL A 78 5.84 -19.72 -11.62
CA VAL A 78 5.09 -18.99 -12.63
C VAL A 78 4.86 -17.58 -12.12
N ARG A 79 5.07 -16.61 -13.00
CA ARG A 79 4.80 -15.21 -12.72
C ARG A 79 3.36 -15.02 -12.28
N LYS A 80 3.13 -14.23 -11.23
CA LYS A 80 1.81 -14.12 -10.60
C LYS A 80 1.60 -12.79 -9.93
N THR A 81 0.33 -12.45 -9.72
CA THR A 81 -0.08 -11.35 -8.86
C THR A 81 -0.65 -11.92 -7.57
N VAL A 82 -0.07 -11.58 -6.42
CA VAL A 82 -0.60 -11.95 -5.10
C VAL A 82 -1.28 -10.73 -4.50
N ASN A 83 -2.58 -10.85 -4.21
CA ASN A 83 -3.31 -9.77 -3.54
C ASN A 83 -3.42 -10.00 -2.03
N VAL A 84 -2.78 -9.11 -1.27
CA VAL A 84 -2.89 -9.02 0.20
C VAL A 84 -3.37 -7.61 0.57
N SER A 85 -4.69 -7.48 0.73
CA SER A 85 -5.32 -6.19 1.04
C SER A 85 -4.97 -5.72 2.46
N LEU A 86 -4.13 -4.68 2.60
CA LEU A 86 -3.88 -4.05 3.91
C LEU A 86 -5.10 -3.39 4.56
N LEU A 87 -6.19 -3.24 3.81
CA LEU A 87 -7.48 -2.80 4.33
C LEU A 87 -8.29 -4.01 4.82
N GLY A 88 -7.69 -4.79 5.73
CA GLY A 88 -8.22 -6.04 6.26
C GLY A 88 -9.50 -5.88 7.08
N THR A 89 -10.14 -7.01 7.41
CA THR A 89 -11.44 -7.00 8.12
C THR A 89 -11.32 -6.42 9.53
N LYS A 90 -10.19 -6.61 10.22
CA LYS A 90 -9.94 -6.08 11.57
C LYS A 90 -9.88 -4.55 11.54
N LEU A 91 -9.13 -3.97 10.62
CA LEU A 91 -9.11 -2.52 10.37
C LEU A 91 -10.51 -1.99 10.05
N GLN A 92 -11.21 -2.58 9.06
CA GLN A 92 -12.56 -2.13 8.68
C GLN A 92 -13.54 -2.18 9.86
N LYS A 93 -13.49 -3.23 10.68
CA LYS A 93 -14.28 -3.36 11.91
C LYS A 93 -13.89 -2.29 12.95
N SER A 94 -12.60 -2.00 13.12
CA SER A 94 -12.13 -0.93 14.03
C SER A 94 -12.74 0.42 13.67
N TYR A 95 -12.66 0.82 12.39
CA TYR A 95 -13.28 2.05 11.90
C TYR A 95 -14.81 2.04 12.04
N PHE A 96 -15.46 0.93 11.67
CA PHE A 96 -16.90 0.81 11.74
C PHE A 96 -17.41 0.90 13.19
N THR A 97 -16.77 0.20 14.12
CA THR A 97 -17.18 0.16 15.54
C THR A 97 -16.89 1.45 16.28
N ALA A 98 -15.82 2.16 15.92
CA ALA A 98 -15.51 3.49 16.45
C ALA A 98 -16.51 4.57 15.98
N ALA A 99 -17.23 4.33 14.88
CA ALA A 99 -18.17 5.30 14.33
C ALA A 99 -19.47 5.37 15.16
N PRO A 100 -20.05 6.59 15.34
CA PRO A 100 -21.36 6.75 15.96
C PRO A 100 -22.44 5.88 15.29
N PHE A 101 -23.46 5.51 16.06
CA PHE A 101 -24.53 4.62 15.56
C PHE A 101 -25.16 5.13 14.24
N TYR A 102 -25.46 6.42 14.15
CA TYR A 102 -26.04 6.99 12.92
C TYR A 102 -25.11 6.88 11.70
N VAL A 103 -23.79 7.01 11.90
CA VAL A 103 -22.79 6.84 10.84
C VAL A 103 -22.74 5.39 10.39
N ARG A 104 -22.79 4.43 11.32
CA ARG A 104 -22.86 3.00 11.00
C ARG A 104 -24.09 2.65 10.16
N VAL A 105 -25.26 3.21 10.52
CA VAL A 105 -26.50 3.04 9.74
C VAL A 105 -26.34 3.62 8.33
N GLN A 106 -25.75 4.81 8.18
CA GLN A 106 -25.48 5.41 6.87
C GLN A 106 -24.51 4.57 6.04
N LEU A 107 -23.42 4.07 6.63
CA LEU A 107 -22.44 3.21 5.94
C LEU A 107 -23.11 1.95 5.39
N ILE A 108 -23.92 1.26 6.22
CA ILE A 108 -24.69 0.08 5.78
C ILE A 108 -25.65 0.47 4.66
N GLY A 109 -26.42 1.55 4.84
CA GLY A 109 -27.39 2.01 3.83
C GLY A 109 -26.74 2.29 2.48
N TYR A 110 -25.68 3.10 2.44
CA TYR A 110 -24.95 3.44 1.22
C TYR A 110 -24.22 2.23 0.61
N TYR A 111 -23.73 1.30 1.42
CA TYR A 111 -23.14 0.06 0.94
C TYR A 111 -24.18 -0.83 0.24
N LEU A 112 -25.38 -1.00 0.84
CA LEU A 112 -26.46 -1.83 0.28
C LEU A 112 -27.01 -1.28 -1.04
N ILE A 113 -27.04 0.04 -1.20
CA ILE A 113 -27.45 0.69 -2.47
C ILE A 113 -26.27 0.96 -3.42
N CYS A 114 -25.11 0.33 -3.17
CA CYS A 114 -23.90 0.40 -4.00
C CYS A 114 -23.36 1.82 -4.24
N GLN A 115 -23.63 2.77 -3.35
CA GLN A 115 -23.13 4.15 -3.42
C GLN A 115 -21.74 4.29 -2.79
N GLN A 116 -20.75 3.65 -3.41
CA GLN A 116 -19.38 3.57 -2.91
C GLN A 116 -18.72 4.94 -2.68
N VAL A 117 -19.01 5.94 -3.51
CA VAL A 117 -18.50 7.31 -3.32
C VAL A 117 -19.01 7.91 -2.00
N GLN A 118 -20.25 7.62 -1.60
CA GLN A 118 -20.79 8.10 -0.33
C GLN A 118 -20.20 7.34 0.85
N VAL A 119 -19.98 6.02 0.71
CA VAL A 119 -19.22 5.24 1.70
C VAL A 119 -17.83 5.86 1.90
N ALA A 120 -17.10 6.12 0.81
CA ALA A 120 -15.77 6.74 0.87
C ALA A 120 -15.80 8.13 1.52
N ARG A 121 -16.81 8.96 1.22
CA ARG A 121 -17.00 10.28 1.85
C ARG A 121 -17.25 10.21 3.35
N ILE A 122 -18.07 9.27 3.78
CA ILE A 122 -18.35 9.07 5.21
C ILE A 122 -17.09 8.57 5.91
N MET A 123 -16.40 7.59 5.31
CA MET A 123 -15.13 7.07 5.82
C MET A 123 -14.07 8.17 5.92
N ALA A 124 -13.94 9.03 4.90
CA ALA A 124 -13.03 10.18 4.91
C ALA A 124 -13.27 11.10 6.12
N LYS A 125 -14.53 11.37 6.49
CA LYS A 125 -14.87 12.17 7.69
C LYS A 125 -14.41 11.51 8.99
N THR A 126 -14.37 10.18 9.06
CA THR A 126 -13.82 9.46 10.22
C THR A 126 -12.29 9.45 10.24
N LEU A 127 -11.66 9.66 9.09
CA LEU A 127 -10.21 9.65 8.90
C LEU A 127 -9.57 11.01 9.19
N ILE A 128 -10.24 12.12 8.81
CA ILE A 128 -9.74 13.49 9.02
C ILE A 128 -9.24 13.74 10.45
N PRO A 129 -9.98 13.42 11.52
CA PRO A 129 -9.53 13.67 12.89
C PRO A 129 -8.29 12.85 13.30
N ARG A 130 -8.02 11.74 12.61
CA ARG A 130 -6.83 10.89 12.84
C ARG A 130 -5.59 11.44 12.15
N GLY A 131 -5.77 12.20 11.06
CA GLY A 131 -4.70 12.61 10.16
C GLY A 131 -3.98 11.41 9.51
N LEU A 132 -2.92 11.70 8.76
CA LEU A 132 -2.09 10.66 8.14
C LEU A 132 -1.39 9.76 9.17
N ILE A 133 -0.88 10.34 10.26
CA ILE A 133 -0.17 9.60 11.31
C ILE A 133 -1.11 8.59 11.98
N GLY A 134 -2.31 9.01 12.35
CA GLY A 134 -3.30 8.12 12.96
C GLY A 134 -3.74 7.02 11.99
N MET A 135 -3.93 7.35 10.71
CA MET A 135 -4.24 6.35 9.68
C MET A 135 -3.14 5.28 9.57
N TYR A 136 -1.88 5.70 9.52
CA TYR A 136 -0.75 4.78 9.42
C TYR A 136 -0.58 3.94 10.70
N THR A 137 -0.84 4.53 11.88
CA THR A 137 -0.87 3.81 13.16
C THR A 137 -1.97 2.75 13.15
N ASP A 138 -3.17 3.08 12.66
CA ASP A 138 -4.28 2.14 12.55
C ASP A 138 -3.93 0.94 11.64
N PHE A 139 -3.21 1.16 10.54
CA PHE A 139 -2.72 0.06 9.70
C PHE A 139 -1.78 -0.88 10.46
N LEU A 140 -0.86 -0.34 11.26
CA LEU A 140 0.04 -1.17 12.07
C LEU A 140 -0.68 -1.94 13.17
N ASP A 141 -1.66 -1.31 13.83
CA ASP A 141 -2.38 -1.91 14.96
C ASP A 141 -3.43 -2.95 14.51
N SER A 142 -3.98 -2.78 13.31
CA SER A 142 -5.16 -3.52 12.84
C SER A 142 -4.97 -4.34 11.58
N SER A 143 -3.77 -4.35 10.98
CA SER A 143 -3.44 -5.16 9.81
C SER A 143 -2.26 -6.11 10.06
N ASP A 144 -2.09 -6.54 11.31
CA ASP A 144 -1.05 -7.48 11.77
C ASP A 144 -1.03 -8.78 10.95
N LYS A 145 -2.21 -9.36 10.72
CA LYS A 145 -2.34 -10.58 9.90
C LYS A 145 -1.86 -10.32 8.47
N GLU A 146 -2.36 -9.27 7.83
CA GLU A 146 -2.04 -8.95 6.44
C GLU A 146 -0.58 -8.54 6.26
N ILE A 147 0.03 -7.88 7.25
CA ILE A 147 1.48 -7.60 7.27
C ILE A 147 2.27 -8.91 7.32
N CYS A 148 1.89 -9.88 8.14
CA CYS A 148 2.54 -11.19 8.16
C CYS A 148 2.43 -11.90 6.81
N GLU A 149 1.24 -11.91 6.20
CA GLU A 149 1.03 -12.51 4.87
C GLU A 149 1.92 -11.85 3.79
N VAL A 150 2.05 -10.52 3.83
CA VAL A 150 2.97 -9.77 2.95
C VAL A 150 4.42 -10.21 3.16
N LEU A 151 4.88 -10.29 4.41
CA LEU A 151 6.25 -10.70 4.74
C LEU A 151 6.51 -12.15 4.32
N GLU A 152 5.56 -13.06 4.53
CA GLU A 152 5.64 -14.45 4.07
C GLU A 152 5.85 -14.52 2.56
N VAL A 153 5.08 -13.75 1.77
CA VAL A 153 5.26 -13.65 0.31
C VAL A 153 6.65 -13.11 -0.04
N MET A 154 7.12 -12.08 0.67
CA MET A 154 8.40 -11.43 0.40
C MET A 154 9.63 -12.27 0.78
N THR A 155 9.48 -13.20 1.70
CA THR A 155 10.56 -14.11 2.14
C THR A 155 10.65 -15.41 1.34
N ASP A 156 9.65 -15.72 0.50
CA ASP A 156 9.70 -16.88 -0.37
C ASP A 156 10.53 -16.55 -1.62
N GLU A 157 11.69 -17.19 -1.74
CA GLU A 157 12.63 -16.98 -2.87
C GLU A 157 11.98 -17.21 -4.24
N THR A 158 10.96 -18.08 -4.31
CA THR A 158 10.22 -18.32 -5.56
C THR A 158 9.40 -17.13 -6.02
N ASN A 159 9.20 -16.12 -5.16
CA ASN A 159 8.45 -14.91 -5.50
C ASN A 159 9.35 -13.75 -5.94
N LEU A 160 10.66 -13.83 -5.68
CA LEU A 160 11.62 -12.76 -5.99
C LEU A 160 12.03 -12.80 -7.47
N PRO A 161 12.32 -11.64 -8.10
CA PRO A 161 12.12 -10.27 -7.62
C PRO A 161 10.63 -9.87 -7.53
N ILE A 162 10.29 -9.05 -6.53
CA ILE A 162 8.90 -8.61 -6.27
C ILE A 162 8.70 -7.15 -6.68
N LEU A 163 7.58 -6.88 -7.35
CA LEU A 163 7.01 -5.54 -7.49
C LEU A 163 5.88 -5.37 -6.48
N ILE A 164 6.03 -4.46 -5.51
CA ILE A 164 4.96 -4.15 -4.56
C ILE A 164 4.26 -2.83 -4.91
N HIS A 165 2.93 -2.81 -4.85
CA HIS A 165 2.16 -1.59 -5.11
C HIS A 165 0.87 -1.49 -4.28
N CYS A 166 0.29 -0.29 -4.31
CA CYS A 166 -1.07 -0.05 -3.84
C CYS A 166 -1.81 0.79 -4.90
N LYS A 167 -2.50 1.86 -4.50
CA LYS A 167 -3.07 2.82 -5.45
C LYS A 167 -1.99 3.74 -6.04
N HIS A 168 -1.33 4.53 -5.20
CA HIS A 168 -0.31 5.50 -5.62
C HIS A 168 1.13 5.09 -5.23
N GLY A 169 1.33 3.88 -4.72
CA GLY A 169 2.67 3.42 -4.29
C GLY A 169 3.27 4.23 -3.12
N LYS A 170 2.46 5.00 -2.38
CA LYS A 170 2.90 5.89 -1.30
C LYS A 170 2.58 5.33 0.09
N ASP A 171 1.30 5.27 0.45
CA ASP A 171 0.87 5.02 1.83
C ASP A 171 1.08 3.57 2.28
N ARG A 172 0.27 2.66 1.75
CA ARG A 172 0.30 1.22 2.08
C ARG A 172 1.64 0.59 1.69
N THR A 173 2.13 0.93 0.51
CA THR A 173 3.44 0.46 0.02
C THR A 173 4.58 1.00 0.86
N GLY A 174 4.59 2.30 1.17
CA GLY A 174 5.63 2.92 1.98
C GLY A 174 5.73 2.34 3.38
N ILE A 175 4.59 2.01 4.02
CA ILE A 175 4.59 1.37 5.34
C ILE A 175 5.22 -0.03 5.30
N ILE A 176 4.84 -0.86 4.32
CA ILE A 176 5.44 -2.19 4.18
C ILE A 176 6.94 -2.10 3.94
N ILE A 177 7.35 -1.23 3.02
CA ILE A 177 8.77 -1.03 2.71
C ILE A 177 9.53 -0.53 3.94
N ALA A 178 8.97 0.43 4.68
CA ALA A 178 9.56 0.89 5.94
C ALA A 178 9.71 -0.22 6.98
N ILE A 179 8.72 -1.12 7.09
CA ILE A 179 8.82 -2.30 7.98
C ILE A 179 9.95 -3.22 7.52
N VAL A 180 10.02 -3.55 6.23
CA VAL A 180 11.03 -4.44 5.65
C VAL A 180 12.44 -3.87 5.83
N LEU A 181 12.66 -2.62 5.47
CA LEU A 181 13.95 -1.94 5.62
C LEU A 181 14.37 -1.86 7.10
N SER A 182 13.42 -1.59 8.00
CA SER A 182 13.68 -1.60 9.45
C SER A 182 14.06 -3.00 9.95
N ILE A 183 13.47 -4.08 9.41
CA ILE A 183 13.88 -5.46 9.72
C ILE A 183 15.30 -5.74 9.19
N CYS A 184 15.64 -5.21 8.02
CA CYS A 184 16.98 -5.30 7.42
C CYS A 184 18.03 -4.42 8.12
N GLY A 185 17.64 -3.65 9.14
CA GLY A 185 18.58 -2.83 9.94
C GLY A 185 18.95 -1.49 9.32
N VAL A 186 18.22 -1.03 8.30
CA VAL A 186 18.36 0.32 7.73
C VAL A 186 17.93 1.36 8.77
N ASP A 187 18.65 2.47 8.89
CA ASP A 187 18.35 3.54 9.84
C ASP A 187 17.06 4.31 9.48
N ASP A 188 16.42 4.89 10.50
CA ASP A 188 15.10 5.51 10.37
C ASP A 188 15.12 6.72 9.41
N GLU A 189 16.23 7.46 9.37
CA GLU A 189 16.45 8.59 8.49
C GLU A 189 16.53 8.16 7.02
N THR A 190 17.29 7.13 6.70
CA THR A 190 17.37 6.55 5.35
C THR A 190 16.01 6.01 4.89
N ILE A 191 15.26 5.34 5.76
CA ILE A 191 13.90 4.87 5.45
C ILE A 191 12.96 6.05 5.14
N ALA A 192 13.02 7.11 5.94
CA ALA A 192 12.20 8.30 5.73
C ALA A 192 12.54 9.01 4.41
N GLN A 193 13.82 9.02 4.03
CA GLN A 193 14.29 9.56 2.75
C GLN A 193 13.76 8.75 1.57
N ASP A 194 13.82 7.41 1.61
CA ASP A 194 13.23 6.56 0.56
C ASP A 194 11.73 6.83 0.42
N TYR A 195 10.99 6.89 1.53
CA TYR A 195 9.56 7.19 1.52
C TYR A 195 9.26 8.51 0.80
N ALA A 196 10.04 9.56 1.09
CA ALA A 196 9.86 10.89 0.50
C ALA A 196 10.12 10.95 -1.01
N LEU A 197 10.84 9.98 -1.59
CA LEU A 197 10.95 9.85 -3.04
C LEU A 197 9.57 9.70 -3.71
N SER A 198 8.57 9.22 -2.97
CA SER A 198 7.18 9.14 -3.44
C SER A 198 6.59 10.51 -3.79
N GLN A 199 7.01 11.59 -3.13
CA GLN A 199 6.58 12.95 -3.48
C GLN A 199 7.01 13.30 -4.91
N LYS A 200 8.26 12.98 -5.24
CA LYS A 200 8.82 13.19 -6.58
C LYS A 200 8.16 12.26 -7.60
N GLY A 201 7.98 10.99 -7.26
CA GLY A 201 7.36 9.98 -8.12
C GLY A 201 5.89 10.27 -8.48
N LEU A 202 5.20 11.06 -7.64
CA LEU A 202 3.80 11.46 -7.85
C LEU A 202 3.65 12.91 -8.37
N ALA A 203 4.73 13.66 -8.54
CA ALA A 203 4.67 15.09 -8.85
C ALA A 203 3.85 15.39 -10.13
N SER A 204 3.96 14.56 -11.16
CA SER A 204 3.25 14.72 -12.43
C SER A 204 1.73 14.55 -12.31
N ILE A 205 1.27 13.74 -11.34
CA ILE A 205 -0.16 13.46 -11.12
C ILE A 205 -0.72 14.11 -9.87
N MET A 206 0.10 14.80 -9.09
CA MET A 206 -0.31 15.43 -7.83
C MET A 206 -1.58 16.30 -7.98
N PRO A 207 -1.75 17.12 -9.04
CA PRO A 207 -2.99 17.86 -9.24
C PRO A 207 -4.24 16.95 -9.36
N SER A 208 -4.11 15.82 -10.06
CA SER A 208 -5.20 14.84 -10.18
C SER A 208 -5.45 14.13 -8.85
N VAL A 209 -4.40 13.77 -8.12
CA VAL A 209 -4.50 13.12 -6.80
C VAL A 209 -5.27 14.03 -5.85
N VAL A 210 -4.93 15.32 -5.79
CA VAL A 210 -5.62 16.32 -4.95
C VAL A 210 -7.09 16.44 -5.32
N VAL A 211 -7.42 16.49 -6.63
CA VAL A 211 -8.80 16.49 -7.10
C VAL A 211 -9.55 15.22 -6.66
N ASP A 212 -8.93 14.05 -6.79
CA ASP A 212 -9.57 12.77 -6.47
C ASP A 212 -9.82 12.57 -4.98
N ILE A 213 -8.88 12.95 -4.12
CA ILE A 213 -9.09 12.92 -2.67
C ILE A 213 -10.11 13.99 -2.23
N GLY A 214 -10.13 15.14 -2.93
CA GLY A 214 -11.11 16.20 -2.71
C GLY A 214 -12.54 15.77 -3.06
N LYS A 215 -12.73 14.92 -4.09
CA LYS A 215 -14.05 14.33 -4.42
C LYS A 215 -14.64 13.56 -3.24
N ILE A 216 -13.80 12.86 -2.46
CA ILE A 216 -14.23 12.13 -1.26
C ILE A 216 -14.17 12.98 0.02
N GLY A 217 -13.76 14.25 -0.07
CA GLY A 217 -13.75 15.19 1.04
C GLY A 217 -12.53 15.09 1.95
N LEU A 218 -11.43 14.45 1.51
CA LEU A 218 -10.16 14.47 2.23
C LEU A 218 -9.40 15.78 1.94
N PRO A 219 -8.71 16.36 2.93
CA PRO A 219 -7.88 17.54 2.74
C PRO A 219 -6.60 17.22 1.97
N GLU A 220 -6.03 18.23 1.32
CA GLU A 220 -4.84 18.12 0.45
C GLU A 220 -3.62 17.52 1.16
N GLU A 221 -3.50 17.72 2.47
CA GLU A 221 -2.44 17.12 3.30
C GLU A 221 -2.33 15.59 3.12
N PHE A 222 -3.45 14.89 2.86
CA PHE A 222 -3.46 13.45 2.59
C PHE A 222 -2.80 13.06 1.26
N ALA A 223 -2.64 14.00 0.32
CA ALA A 223 -1.92 13.78 -0.93
C ALA A 223 -0.40 13.81 -0.74
N SER A 224 0.11 14.64 0.19
CA SER A 224 1.54 14.87 0.37
C SER A 224 2.31 13.66 0.92
N ALA A 225 3.59 13.56 0.56
CA ALA A 225 4.55 12.56 1.06
C ALA A 225 5.74 13.28 1.72
N THR A 226 5.50 14.01 2.81
CA THR A 226 6.57 14.76 3.50
C THR A 226 7.39 13.83 4.43
N PRO A 227 8.74 13.88 4.37
CA PRO A 227 9.62 12.92 5.06
C PRO A 227 9.55 12.96 6.60
N ASP A 228 9.28 14.11 7.20
CA ASP A 228 9.95 14.39 8.49
C ASP A 228 9.14 14.04 9.74
N VAL A 229 7.81 13.98 9.64
CA VAL A 229 6.96 13.81 10.84
C VAL A 229 6.16 12.52 10.80
N GLY A 230 5.65 12.10 9.64
CA GLY A 230 4.78 10.94 9.54
C GLY A 230 5.52 9.61 9.74
N MET A 231 6.48 9.34 8.85
CA MET A 231 7.17 8.05 8.80
C MET A 231 8.14 7.87 9.98
N ILE A 232 8.92 8.90 10.32
CA ILE A 232 9.82 8.89 11.48
C ILE A 232 9.04 8.65 12.78
N TYR A 233 7.87 9.26 12.94
CA TYR A 233 7.03 9.03 14.11
C TYR A 233 6.60 7.57 14.23
N ILE A 234 6.24 6.95 13.11
CA ILE A 234 5.81 5.54 13.08
C ILE A 234 6.95 4.58 13.37
N LEU A 235 8.13 4.83 12.80
CA LEU A 235 9.32 4.04 13.06
C LEU A 235 9.72 4.13 14.55
N ASN A 236 9.56 5.30 15.17
CA ASN A 236 9.77 5.47 16.61
C ASN A 236 8.64 4.85 17.47
N PHE A 237 7.39 4.84 16.99
CA PHE A 237 6.28 4.18 17.68
C PHE A 237 6.53 2.66 17.83
N LYS A 238 7.15 2.02 16.82
CA LYS A 238 7.57 0.61 16.86
C LYS A 238 8.52 0.31 18.02
N LYS A 239 9.51 1.17 18.28
CA LYS A 239 10.47 1.03 19.41
C LYS A 239 9.73 0.98 20.75
N ASN A 240 8.66 1.77 20.90
CA ASN A 240 7.85 1.81 22.12
C ASN A 240 6.89 0.61 22.26
N MET A 241 6.36 0.05 21.17
CA MET A 241 5.50 -1.14 21.21
C MET A 241 6.26 -2.43 21.59
N VAL A 242 7.49 -2.60 21.08
CA VAL A 242 8.33 -3.77 21.44
C VAL A 242 8.72 -3.70 22.91
N GLN A 243 9.02 -2.52 23.44
CA GLN A 243 9.32 -2.32 24.87
C GLN A 243 8.10 -2.58 25.77
N ARG A 244 6.88 -2.25 25.33
CA ARG A 244 5.64 -2.47 26.09
C ARG A 244 5.20 -3.94 26.19
N LYS A 245 5.77 -4.85 25.38
CA LYS A 245 5.51 -6.31 25.50
C LYS A 245 6.55 -7.05 26.34
N ILE A 246 7.56 -6.36 26.88
CA ILE A 246 8.65 -6.94 27.70
C ILE A 246 8.56 -6.47 29.17
N ILE A 247 7.48 -5.77 29.56
CA ILE A 247 7.21 -5.35 30.95
C ILE A 247 5.88 -5.93 31.42
#